data_AF-A0A2D4WS83-F1
#
_entry.id   AF-A0A2D4WS83-F1
#
_cell.length_a   1.000
_cell.length_b   1.000
_cell.length_c   1.000
_cell.angle_alpha   90.00
_cell.angle_beta   90.00
_cell.angle_gamma   90.00
#
_symmetry.space_group_name_H-M   'P 1'
#
loop_
_entity.id
_entity.type
_entity.pdbx_description
1 polymer ?
#
loop_
_entity_poly.entity_id
_entity_poly.type
_entity_poly.pdbx_seq_one_letter_code
_entity_poly.pdbx_strand_id
1 'polypeptide(L)'
;MNDPLQVIDLHTHILPENWPDLKERYGYGGWVQLEHHKPCCAKMMIDGRSFREIQSNSWDPKVRISECDRDGVRMQVLSTVPVMFAYWAKPSDALDLARYLNDHIAGVVADFPDRFIGLGTVPMQNADLACRELERVVTELKMPGIQIGSHIQGRNLNDPEIFRILEAAEQLGASVFVHPWDMLGSARMTDYWMPWLVGMPAETAVAICSVVMGGVLDRL
;
A
#
# COMPACT_ATOMS: atom_id res chain seq x y z
N MET A 1 6.95 -2.41 37.74
CA MET A 1 7.90 -2.64 36.63
C MET A 1 7.26 -2.00 35.43
N ASN A 2 7.84 -0.92 34.89
CA ASN A 2 7.32 -0.34 33.65
C ASN A 2 7.56 -1.37 32.54
N ASP A 3 6.51 -1.77 31.85
CA ASP A 3 6.63 -2.48 30.57
C ASP A 3 7.54 -1.60 29.69
N PRO A 4 8.69 -2.09 29.21
CA PRO A 4 9.53 -1.30 28.30
C PRO A 4 8.66 -0.80 27.15
N LEU A 5 8.83 0.47 26.76
CA LEU A 5 8.08 1.11 25.68
C LEU A 5 8.02 0.16 24.47
N GLN A 6 6.81 -0.30 24.14
CA GLN A 6 6.60 -1.19 23.01
C GLN A 6 6.85 -0.42 21.71
N VAL A 7 7.90 -0.81 20.97
CA VAL A 7 8.21 -0.19 19.67
C VAL A 7 7.24 -0.73 18.62
N ILE A 8 6.50 0.18 17.98
CA ILE A 8 5.59 -0.11 16.88
C ILE A 8 6.16 0.51 15.60
N ASP A 9 6.43 -0.32 14.61
CA ASP A 9 6.83 0.12 13.27
C ASP A 9 5.58 0.25 12.39
N LEU A 10 5.21 1.49 12.08
CA LEU A 10 4.00 1.83 11.34
C LEU A 10 4.17 1.89 9.82
N HIS A 11 5.38 1.68 9.29
CA HIS A 11 5.67 1.81 7.87
C HIS A 11 6.47 0.62 7.35
N THR A 12 5.75 -0.46 7.02
CA THR A 12 6.36 -1.63 6.42
C THR A 12 5.44 -2.27 5.38
N HIS A 13 6.03 -2.95 4.39
CA HIS A 13 5.27 -3.47 3.24
C HIS A 13 5.36 -4.98 3.12
N ILE A 14 4.23 -5.62 2.83
CA ILE A 14 4.12 -7.06 2.58
C ILE A 14 3.36 -7.31 1.28
N LEU A 15 3.67 -8.44 0.64
CA LEU A 15 2.95 -8.94 -0.52
C LEU A 15 2.83 -10.48 -0.42
N PRO A 16 1.81 -11.08 -1.04
CA PRO A 16 1.67 -12.53 -1.06
C PRO A 16 2.87 -13.21 -1.73
N GLU A 17 3.31 -14.37 -1.25
CA GLU A 17 4.39 -15.12 -1.89
C GLU A 17 4.03 -15.56 -3.32
N ASN A 18 2.76 -15.91 -3.50
CA ASN A 18 2.21 -16.37 -4.77
C ASN A 18 0.83 -15.71 -5.00
N TRP A 19 0.55 -15.36 -6.24
CA TRP A 19 -0.76 -14.87 -6.70
C TRP A 19 -0.96 -15.24 -8.17
N PRO A 20 -2.21 -15.23 -8.67
CA PRO A 20 -2.49 -15.64 -10.05
C PRO A 20 -1.77 -14.76 -11.08
N ASP A 21 -1.53 -15.29 -12.28
CA ASP A 21 -1.08 -14.44 -13.40
C ASP A 21 -2.17 -13.41 -13.72
N LEU A 22 -1.94 -12.17 -13.31
CA LEU A 22 -2.90 -11.08 -13.43
C LEU A 22 -3.04 -10.62 -14.90
N LYS A 23 -1.99 -10.80 -15.71
CA LYS A 23 -2.05 -10.50 -17.14
C LYS A 23 -2.95 -11.50 -17.86
N GLU A 24 -2.86 -12.78 -17.55
CA GLU A 24 -3.78 -13.80 -18.06
C GLU A 24 -5.20 -13.56 -17.52
N ARG A 25 -5.34 -13.31 -16.22
CA ARG A 25 -6.64 -13.12 -15.54
C ARG A 25 -7.43 -11.94 -16.08
N TYR A 26 -6.78 -10.81 -16.35
CA TYR A 26 -7.45 -9.57 -16.78
C TYR A 26 -7.34 -9.30 -18.29
N GLY A 27 -6.47 -10.03 -18.99
CA GLY A 27 -6.30 -9.96 -20.45
C GLY A 27 -5.46 -8.77 -20.96
N TYR A 28 -4.67 -8.11 -20.10
CA TYR A 28 -3.77 -7.02 -20.49
C TYR A 28 -2.55 -6.90 -19.56
N GLY A 29 -1.49 -6.24 -20.02
CA GLY A 29 -0.20 -6.10 -19.31
C GLY A 29 -0.16 -5.01 -18.23
N GLY A 30 1.03 -4.76 -17.68
CA GLY A 30 1.29 -3.73 -16.66
C GLY A 30 1.24 -4.24 -15.21
N TRP A 31 0.85 -5.49 -14.99
CA TRP A 31 0.73 -6.10 -13.66
C TRP A 31 2.05 -6.65 -13.15
N VAL A 32 2.22 -6.58 -11.83
CA VAL A 32 3.36 -7.21 -11.15
C VAL A 32 3.16 -8.73 -11.09
N GLN A 33 4.22 -9.47 -11.37
CA GLN A 33 4.35 -10.91 -11.16
C GLN A 33 5.63 -11.19 -10.37
N LEU A 34 5.62 -12.22 -9.52
CA LEU A 34 6.83 -12.66 -8.81
C LEU A 34 7.52 -13.80 -9.55
N GLU A 35 8.79 -13.60 -9.87
CA GLU A 35 9.67 -14.64 -10.38
C GLU A 35 10.62 -15.10 -9.27
N HIS A 36 10.29 -16.22 -8.64
CA HIS A 36 11.13 -16.91 -7.65
C HIS A 36 12.32 -17.56 -8.36
N HIS A 37 13.51 -16.98 -8.21
CA HIS A 37 14.69 -17.37 -8.99
C HIS A 37 15.82 -17.99 -8.15
N LYS A 38 15.76 -17.88 -6.82
CA LYS A 38 16.65 -18.54 -5.86
C LYS A 38 15.96 -18.63 -4.49
N PRO A 39 16.43 -19.47 -3.54
CA PRO A 39 15.81 -19.61 -2.23
C PRO A 39 15.65 -18.26 -1.54
N CYS A 40 14.45 -18.00 -1.01
CA CYS A 40 14.10 -16.79 -0.28
C CYS A 40 14.22 -15.47 -1.08
N CYS A 41 14.27 -15.52 -2.42
CA CYS A 41 14.34 -14.30 -3.23
C CYS A 41 13.47 -14.39 -4.49
N ALA A 42 12.80 -13.28 -4.79
CA ALA A 42 11.95 -13.12 -5.97
C ALA A 42 12.28 -11.82 -6.69
N LYS A 43 12.04 -11.77 -8.00
CA LYS A 43 12.00 -10.53 -8.77
C LYS A 43 10.56 -10.13 -8.99
N MET A 44 10.25 -8.87 -8.69
CA MET A 44 9.02 -8.23 -9.13
C MET A 44 9.19 -7.90 -10.62
N MET A 45 8.40 -8.56 -11.46
CA MET A 45 8.44 -8.45 -12.91
C MET A 45 7.21 -7.68 -13.40
N ILE A 46 7.39 -6.77 -14.35
CA ILE A 46 6.29 -6.07 -15.04
C ILE A 46 6.55 -6.19 -16.54
N ASP A 47 5.63 -6.85 -17.26
CA ASP A 47 5.74 -7.10 -18.70
C ASP A 47 7.13 -7.62 -19.15
N GLY A 48 7.67 -8.58 -18.38
CA GLY A 48 8.96 -9.20 -18.65
C GLY A 48 10.20 -8.38 -18.24
N ARG A 49 10.02 -7.20 -17.64
CA ARG A 49 11.12 -6.38 -17.10
C ARG A 49 11.20 -6.53 -15.59
N SER A 50 12.42 -6.71 -15.09
CA SER A 50 12.69 -6.71 -13.65
C SER A 50 12.55 -5.30 -13.08
N PHE A 51 11.54 -5.09 -12.24
CA PHE A 51 11.31 -3.83 -11.53
C PHE A 51 12.18 -3.76 -10.27
N ARG A 52 12.16 -4.79 -9.42
CA ARG A 52 12.89 -4.85 -8.16
C ARG A 52 13.12 -6.29 -7.71
N GLU A 53 14.26 -6.58 -7.11
CA GLU A 53 14.49 -7.82 -6.37
C GLU A 53 14.08 -7.67 -4.90
N ILE A 54 13.40 -8.67 -4.37
CA ILE A 54 12.89 -8.74 -3.00
C ILE A 54 13.31 -10.04 -2.33
N GLN A 55 13.35 -10.03 -0.99
CA GLN A 55 13.70 -11.17 -0.16
C GLN A 55 12.48 -11.68 0.60
N SER A 56 12.59 -12.85 1.23
CA SER A 56 11.47 -13.52 1.89
C SER A 56 10.81 -12.70 3.00
N ASN A 57 11.50 -11.75 3.63
CA ASN A 57 10.86 -10.81 4.55
C ASN A 57 9.77 -9.92 3.90
N SER A 58 9.65 -9.94 2.57
CA SER A 58 8.57 -9.25 1.87
C SER A 58 7.27 -10.08 1.78
N TRP A 59 7.30 -11.37 2.12
CA TRP A 59 6.10 -12.24 2.09
C TRP A 59 5.97 -13.22 3.27
N ASP A 60 7.07 -13.62 3.91
CA ASP A 60 7.10 -14.57 5.03
C ASP A 60 6.99 -13.84 6.39
N PRO A 61 5.87 -13.99 7.11
CA PRO A 61 5.67 -13.33 8.40
C PRO A 61 6.64 -13.81 9.48
N LYS A 62 7.13 -15.06 9.41
CA LYS A 62 8.06 -15.62 10.42
C LYS A 62 9.45 -15.02 10.28
N VAL A 63 9.91 -14.81 9.05
CA VAL A 63 11.16 -14.08 8.80
C VAL A 63 11.06 -12.66 9.35
N ARG A 64 9.94 -11.96 9.08
CA ARG A 64 9.69 -10.61 9.63
C ARG A 64 9.69 -10.58 11.16
N ILE A 65 9.02 -11.54 11.80
CA ILE A 65 8.97 -11.69 13.25
C ILE A 65 10.39 -11.82 13.83
N SER A 66 11.21 -12.70 13.25
CA SER A 66 12.59 -12.91 13.68
C SER A 66 13.45 -11.64 13.55
N GLU A 67 13.30 -10.89 12.45
CA GLU A 67 13.97 -9.61 12.25
C GLU A 67 13.50 -8.55 13.25
N CYS A 68 12.18 -8.47 13.50
CA CYS A 68 11.60 -7.58 14.51
C CYS A 68 12.11 -7.89 15.91
N ASP A 69 12.20 -9.17 16.29
CA ASP A 69 12.70 -9.60 17.60
C ASP A 69 14.17 -9.20 17.80
N ARG A 70 14.98 -9.30 16.74
CA ARG A 70 16.38 -8.86 16.74
C ARG A 70 16.50 -7.34 16.91
N ASP A 71 15.64 -6.58 16.23
CA ASP A 71 15.73 -5.12 16.16
C ASP A 71 14.90 -4.42 17.26
N GLY A 72 14.24 -5.20 18.14
CA GLY A 72 13.45 -4.68 19.27
C GLY A 72 12.08 -4.12 18.89
N VAL A 73 11.55 -4.49 17.72
CA VAL A 73 10.23 -4.08 17.23
C VAL A 73 9.16 -5.06 17.72
N ARG A 74 8.22 -4.58 18.53
CA ARG A 74 7.16 -5.41 19.11
C ARG A 74 6.08 -5.76 18.08
N MET A 75 5.70 -4.78 17.27
CA MET A 75 4.57 -4.87 16.34
C MET A 75 4.85 -4.08 15.06
N GLN A 76 4.33 -4.59 13.95
CA GLN A 76 4.39 -3.93 12.65
C GLN A 76 2.99 -3.66 12.10
N VAL A 77 2.80 -2.48 11.51
CA VAL A 77 1.59 -2.15 10.72
C VAL A 77 1.90 -2.42 9.25
N LEU A 78 1.38 -3.53 8.74
CA LEU A 78 1.58 -4.02 7.39
C LEU A 78 0.69 -3.27 6.40
N SER A 79 1.25 -2.87 5.26
CA SER A 79 0.48 -2.43 4.09
C SER A 79 1.01 -3.10 2.82
N THR A 80 0.30 -2.95 1.70
CA THR A 80 0.83 -3.46 0.42
C THR A 80 2.01 -2.61 -0.09
N VAL A 81 2.73 -3.11 -1.10
CA VAL A 81 3.80 -2.34 -1.78
C VAL A 81 3.15 -1.33 -2.74
N PRO A 82 3.57 -0.05 -2.80
CA PRO A 82 2.90 0.97 -3.61
C PRO A 82 2.72 0.66 -5.10
N VAL A 83 3.64 -0.11 -5.71
CA VAL A 83 3.50 -0.55 -7.11
C VAL A 83 2.25 -1.42 -7.35
N MET A 84 1.69 -2.00 -6.28
CA MET A 84 0.48 -2.82 -6.30
C MET A 84 -0.81 -2.00 -6.21
N PHE A 85 -0.75 -0.67 -6.06
CA PHE A 85 -1.97 0.18 -6.06
C PHE A 85 -2.74 0.10 -7.38
N ALA A 86 -2.04 -0.11 -8.50
CA ALA A 86 -2.63 -0.34 -9.82
C ALA A 86 -3.70 0.69 -10.24
N TYR A 87 -3.56 1.95 -9.84
CA TYR A 87 -4.58 2.98 -10.13
C TYR A 87 -4.79 3.23 -11.63
N TRP A 88 -3.83 2.85 -12.48
CA TRP A 88 -3.89 2.92 -13.95
C TRP A 88 -4.84 1.87 -14.57
N ALA A 89 -5.19 0.80 -13.84
CA ALA A 89 -5.98 -0.31 -14.32
C ALA A 89 -7.49 0.01 -14.33
N LYS A 90 -8.26 -0.85 -15.02
CA LYS A 90 -9.73 -0.82 -14.93
C LYS A 90 -10.17 -0.94 -13.45
N PRO A 91 -11.15 -0.14 -12.99
CA PRO A 91 -11.53 -0.13 -11.58
C PRO A 91 -11.95 -1.50 -11.02
N SER A 92 -12.61 -2.34 -11.82
CA SER A 92 -13.00 -3.70 -11.42
C SER A 92 -11.80 -4.61 -11.15
N ASP A 93 -10.76 -4.48 -11.96
CA ASP A 93 -9.59 -5.36 -11.91
C ASP A 93 -8.65 -4.90 -10.80
N ALA A 94 -8.56 -3.59 -10.58
CA ALA A 94 -7.90 -3.02 -9.40
C ALA A 94 -8.64 -3.39 -8.10
N LEU A 95 -9.97 -3.48 -8.10
CA LEU A 95 -10.73 -3.96 -6.96
C LEU A 95 -10.44 -5.44 -6.67
N ASP A 96 -10.42 -6.30 -7.69
CA ASP A 96 -10.10 -7.72 -7.53
C ASP A 96 -8.68 -7.90 -6.94
N LEU A 97 -7.70 -7.14 -7.44
CA LEU A 97 -6.35 -7.12 -6.86
C LEU A 97 -6.35 -6.59 -5.43
N ALA A 98 -7.02 -5.47 -5.14
CA ALA A 98 -7.08 -4.89 -3.81
C ALA A 98 -7.64 -5.90 -2.80
N ARG A 99 -8.72 -6.61 -3.15
CA ARG A 99 -9.28 -7.67 -2.30
C ARG A 99 -8.29 -8.79 -2.03
N TYR A 100 -7.58 -9.26 -3.06
CA TYR A 100 -6.55 -10.30 -2.88
C TYR A 100 -5.45 -9.87 -1.90
N LEU A 101 -4.99 -8.62 -2.00
CA LEU A 101 -3.96 -8.07 -1.12
C LEU A 101 -4.49 -7.87 0.31
N ASN A 102 -5.71 -7.35 0.45
CA ASN A 102 -6.36 -7.14 1.74
C ASN A 102 -6.61 -8.46 2.46
N ASP A 103 -7.11 -9.48 1.75
CA ASP A 103 -7.38 -10.80 2.30
C ASP A 103 -6.07 -11.50 2.72
N HIS A 104 -4.99 -11.32 1.96
CA HIS A 104 -3.66 -11.78 2.36
C HIS A 104 -3.17 -11.11 3.66
N ILE A 105 -3.23 -9.78 3.75
CA ILE A 105 -2.82 -9.06 4.96
C ILE A 105 -3.69 -9.49 6.16
N ALA A 106 -5.01 -9.63 5.96
CA ALA A 106 -5.93 -10.09 6.99
C ALA A 106 -5.57 -11.50 7.48
N GLY A 107 -5.21 -12.42 6.58
CA GLY A 107 -4.73 -13.76 6.92
C GLY A 107 -3.45 -13.72 7.76
N VAL A 108 -2.47 -12.91 7.36
CA VAL A 108 -1.21 -12.75 8.13
C VAL A 108 -1.47 -12.18 9.52
N VAL A 109 -2.37 -11.20 9.65
CA VAL A 109 -2.76 -10.63 10.94
C VAL A 109 -3.49 -11.67 11.79
N ALA A 110 -4.38 -12.48 11.19
CA ALA A 110 -5.10 -13.53 11.92
C ALA A 110 -4.16 -14.63 12.47
N ASP A 111 -3.10 -14.97 11.73
CA ASP A 111 -2.11 -15.95 12.15
C ASP A 111 -1.19 -15.43 13.27
N PHE A 112 -0.92 -14.12 13.29
CA PHE A 112 -0.01 -13.49 14.26
C PHE A 112 -0.55 -12.14 14.80
N PRO A 113 -1.71 -12.14 15.48
CA PRO A 113 -2.41 -10.91 15.88
C PRO A 113 -1.65 -10.08 16.90
N ASP A 114 -0.77 -10.72 17.68
CA ASP A 114 0.09 -10.03 18.64
C ASP A 114 1.30 -9.37 17.98
N ARG A 115 1.55 -9.59 16.67
CA ARG A 115 2.73 -9.12 15.95
C ARG A 115 2.42 -8.14 14.84
N PHE A 116 1.21 -8.21 14.27
CA PHE A 116 0.85 -7.42 13.10
C PHE A 116 -0.51 -6.73 13.24
N ILE A 117 -0.58 -5.53 12.66
CA ILE A 117 -1.81 -4.84 12.30
C ILE A 117 -1.78 -4.67 10.78
N GLY A 118 -2.95 -4.67 10.11
CA GLY A 118 -3.05 -4.48 8.67
C GLY A 118 -3.66 -3.13 8.29
N LEU A 119 -3.14 -2.48 7.25
CA LEU A 119 -3.82 -1.42 6.51
C LEU A 119 -4.22 -1.96 5.14
N GLY A 120 -5.47 -1.74 4.76
CA GLY A 120 -5.97 -2.14 3.45
C GLY A 120 -5.49 -1.24 2.31
N THR A 121 -5.78 -1.64 1.08
CA THR A 121 -5.71 -0.79 -0.12
C THR A 121 -7.07 -0.80 -0.82
N VAL A 122 -7.38 0.25 -1.58
CA VAL A 122 -8.65 0.41 -2.29
C VAL A 122 -8.42 0.96 -3.71
N PRO A 123 -9.32 0.67 -4.68
CA PRO A 123 -9.21 1.16 -6.06
C PRO A 123 -9.57 2.65 -6.17
N MET A 124 -8.68 3.53 -5.70
CA MET A 124 -8.88 4.98 -5.56
C MET A 124 -9.29 5.71 -6.85
N GLN A 125 -9.08 5.10 -8.02
CA GLN A 125 -9.52 5.68 -9.29
C GLN A 125 -11.05 5.71 -9.45
N ASN A 126 -11.80 4.97 -8.63
CA ASN A 126 -13.26 4.95 -8.62
C ASN A 126 -13.81 5.05 -7.19
N ALA A 127 -14.48 6.16 -6.86
CA ALA A 127 -14.95 6.44 -5.51
C ALA A 127 -15.93 5.38 -4.99
N ASP A 128 -16.92 4.97 -5.79
CA ASP A 128 -17.96 4.04 -5.34
C ASP A 128 -17.39 2.66 -4.99
N LEU A 129 -16.47 2.13 -5.80
CA LEU A 129 -15.78 0.86 -5.52
C LEU A 129 -14.82 1.00 -4.33
N ALA A 130 -14.12 2.13 -4.24
CA ALA A 130 -13.19 2.38 -3.13
C ALA A 130 -13.91 2.47 -1.78
N CYS A 131 -15.03 3.21 -1.68
CA CYS A 131 -15.80 3.31 -0.45
C CYS A 131 -16.37 1.95 -0.01
N ARG A 132 -16.86 1.13 -0.95
CA ARG A 132 -17.36 -0.22 -0.65
C ARG A 132 -16.27 -1.16 -0.15
N GLU A 133 -15.08 -1.13 -0.76
CA GLU A 133 -13.97 -1.95 -0.30
C GLU A 133 -13.41 -1.43 1.04
N LEU A 134 -13.38 -0.11 1.24
CA LEU A 134 -13.00 0.49 2.53
C LEU A 134 -13.94 0.04 3.65
N GLU A 135 -15.25 0.04 3.42
CA GLU A 135 -16.23 -0.49 4.37
C GLU A 135 -15.92 -1.94 4.72
N ARG A 136 -15.62 -2.80 3.73
CA ARG A 136 -15.23 -4.19 3.95
C ARG A 136 -13.94 -4.32 4.76
N VAL A 137 -12.91 -3.53 4.42
CA VAL A 137 -11.60 -3.50 5.10
C VAL A 137 -11.78 -3.20 6.59
N VAL A 138 -12.62 -2.21 6.93
CA VAL A 138 -12.84 -1.80 8.32
C VAL A 138 -13.78 -2.74 9.06
N THR A 139 -14.92 -3.08 8.44
CA THR A 139 -16.02 -3.77 9.13
C THR A 139 -15.87 -5.29 9.13
N GLU A 140 -15.34 -5.89 8.06
CA GLU A 140 -15.18 -7.34 7.94
C GLU A 140 -13.74 -7.77 8.30
N LEU A 141 -12.73 -7.11 7.72
CA LEU A 141 -11.32 -7.46 7.95
C LEU A 141 -10.72 -6.84 9.21
N LYS A 142 -11.47 -5.93 9.88
CA LYS A 142 -11.08 -5.29 11.15
C LYS A 142 -9.75 -4.52 11.08
N MET A 143 -9.38 -4.06 9.89
CA MET A 143 -8.21 -3.20 9.71
C MET A 143 -8.55 -1.76 10.11
N PRO A 144 -7.69 -1.05 10.87
CA PRO A 144 -7.94 0.31 11.34
C PRO A 144 -7.81 1.40 10.27
N GLY A 145 -7.58 1.04 9.01
CA GLY A 145 -7.33 2.02 7.97
C GLY A 145 -6.88 1.46 6.65
N ILE A 146 -6.51 2.38 5.76
CA ILE A 146 -6.00 2.10 4.42
C ILE A 146 -4.71 2.86 4.13
N GLN A 147 -3.89 2.31 3.24
CA GLN A 147 -2.79 3.01 2.59
C GLN A 147 -3.21 3.46 1.18
N ILE A 148 -2.88 4.69 0.82
CA ILE A 148 -3.15 5.27 -0.50
C ILE A 148 -1.89 5.94 -1.10
N GLY A 149 -1.87 6.15 -2.41
CA GLY A 149 -0.83 6.95 -3.07
C GLY A 149 -0.93 8.46 -2.80
N SER A 150 0.16 9.19 -3.00
CA SER A 150 0.22 10.67 -2.92
C SER A 150 -0.69 11.37 -3.94
N HIS A 151 -1.00 10.70 -5.05
CA HIS A 151 -1.96 11.12 -6.06
C HIS A 151 -2.55 9.89 -6.77
N ILE A 152 -3.63 10.10 -7.52
CA ILE A 152 -4.36 9.05 -8.24
C ILE A 152 -4.40 9.42 -9.72
N GLN A 153 -3.48 8.87 -10.52
CA GLN A 153 -3.35 9.19 -11.95
C GLN A 153 -3.31 10.71 -12.22
N GLY A 154 -2.40 11.42 -11.54
CA GLY A 154 -2.27 12.89 -11.64
C GLY A 154 -3.30 13.71 -10.87
N ARG A 155 -4.34 13.10 -10.27
CA ARG A 155 -5.28 13.81 -9.38
C ARG A 155 -4.73 13.90 -7.96
N ASN A 156 -4.61 15.12 -7.46
CA ASN A 156 -4.20 15.39 -6.09
C ASN A 156 -5.31 15.04 -5.08
N LEU A 157 -4.95 14.87 -3.81
CA LEU A 157 -5.87 14.41 -2.76
C LEU A 157 -7.04 15.35 -2.43
N ASN A 158 -7.05 16.58 -2.97
CA ASN A 158 -8.17 17.50 -2.88
C ASN A 158 -9.19 17.37 -4.02
N ASP A 159 -8.97 16.45 -4.98
CA ASP A 159 -9.93 16.14 -6.03
C ASP A 159 -11.28 15.71 -5.42
N PRO A 160 -12.42 16.19 -5.95
CA PRO A 160 -13.74 15.87 -5.39
C PRO A 160 -14.04 14.38 -5.30
N GLU A 161 -13.59 13.56 -6.26
CA GLU A 161 -13.84 12.11 -6.23
C GLU A 161 -12.97 11.41 -5.19
N ILE A 162 -11.74 11.89 -4.97
CA ILE A 162 -10.88 11.37 -3.89
C ILE A 162 -11.41 11.80 -2.52
N PHE A 163 -11.89 13.04 -2.40
CA PHE A 163 -12.48 13.55 -1.17
C PHE A 163 -13.65 12.69 -0.68
N ARG A 164 -14.51 12.20 -1.57
CA ARG A 164 -15.61 11.27 -1.22
C ARG A 164 -15.12 9.99 -0.53
N ILE A 165 -13.92 9.52 -0.87
CA ILE A 165 -13.31 8.34 -0.24
C ILE A 165 -12.75 8.70 1.14
N LEU A 166 -12.15 9.88 1.28
CA LEU A 166 -11.65 10.40 2.56
C LEU A 166 -12.80 10.64 3.56
N GLU A 167 -13.94 11.16 3.08
CA GLU A 167 -15.16 11.33 3.87
C GLU A 167 -15.70 9.97 4.36
N ALA A 168 -15.71 8.95 3.49
CA ALA A 168 -16.07 7.60 3.91
C ALA A 168 -15.10 7.02 4.96
N ALA A 169 -13.80 7.31 4.83
CA ALA A 169 -12.80 6.88 5.82
C ALA A 169 -13.04 7.53 7.19
N GLU A 170 -13.34 8.83 7.23
CA GLU A 170 -13.71 9.52 8.46
C GLU A 170 -14.96 8.90 9.10
N GLN A 171 -16.02 8.71 8.32
CA GLN A 171 -17.28 8.13 8.82
C GLN A 171 -17.10 6.74 9.43
N LEU A 172 -16.15 5.96 8.89
CA LEU A 172 -15.79 4.63 9.40
C LEU A 172 -14.76 4.66 10.55
N GLY A 173 -14.24 5.84 10.90
CA GLY A 173 -13.15 5.98 11.88
C GLY A 173 -11.82 5.37 11.39
N ALA A 174 -11.64 5.28 10.08
CA ALA A 174 -10.51 4.65 9.43
C ALA A 174 -9.36 5.65 9.23
N SER A 175 -8.15 5.24 9.62
CA SER A 175 -6.93 6.00 9.35
C SER A 175 -6.52 5.91 7.86
N VAL A 176 -5.92 6.98 7.35
CA VAL A 176 -5.41 7.05 5.98
C VAL A 176 -3.90 7.28 6.02
N PHE A 177 -3.14 6.28 5.57
CA PHE A 177 -1.69 6.37 5.41
C PHE A 177 -1.32 6.73 3.98
N VAL A 178 -0.82 7.95 3.76
CA VAL A 178 -0.43 8.42 2.42
C VAL A 178 1.03 8.04 2.13
N HIS A 179 1.25 7.26 1.07
CA HIS A 179 2.57 6.85 0.62
C HIS A 179 2.94 7.54 -0.71
N PRO A 180 4.13 8.14 -0.85
CA PRO A 180 4.55 8.72 -2.12
C PRO A 180 4.69 7.66 -3.21
N TRP A 181 4.15 7.93 -4.39
CA TRP A 181 4.23 7.05 -5.56
C TRP A 181 4.27 7.88 -6.84
N ASP A 182 4.74 7.28 -7.94
CA ASP A 182 4.70 7.85 -9.31
C ASP A 182 5.25 9.29 -9.42
N MET A 183 6.54 9.44 -9.10
CA MET A 183 7.15 10.72 -8.73
C MET A 183 7.26 11.74 -9.86
N LEU A 184 6.94 12.99 -9.51
CA LEU A 184 7.14 14.17 -10.35
C LEU A 184 8.58 14.30 -10.84
N GLY A 185 8.74 14.67 -12.12
CA GLY A 185 10.04 15.03 -12.68
C GLY A 185 11.04 13.87 -12.82
N SER A 186 10.55 12.63 -12.84
CA SER A 186 11.35 11.40 -12.97
C SER A 186 12.40 11.47 -14.09
N ALA A 187 12.07 12.10 -15.23
CA ALA A 187 12.99 12.29 -16.36
C ALA A 187 14.27 13.09 -16.02
N ARG A 188 14.24 13.95 -15.00
CA ARG A 188 15.41 14.74 -14.53
C ARG A 188 16.15 14.06 -13.38
N MET A 189 15.60 12.98 -12.83
CA MET A 189 16.04 12.38 -11.58
C MET A 189 16.62 10.97 -11.79
N THR A 190 17.03 10.57 -12.99
CA THR A 190 17.43 9.18 -13.25
C THR A 190 18.69 8.71 -12.50
N ASP A 191 19.56 9.63 -12.09
CA ASP A 191 20.84 9.34 -11.45
C ASP A 191 20.81 9.46 -9.92
N TYR A 192 21.83 8.92 -9.25
CA TYR A 192 22.13 9.11 -7.82
C TYR A 192 20.98 8.82 -6.84
N TRP A 193 20.04 7.95 -7.21
CA TRP A 193 18.86 7.68 -6.37
C TRP A 193 17.98 8.92 -6.13
N MET A 194 18.12 9.96 -6.97
CA MET A 194 17.33 11.18 -6.89
C MET A 194 15.82 10.98 -6.90
N PRO A 195 15.22 9.96 -7.56
CA PRO A 195 13.78 9.82 -7.50
C PRO A 195 13.36 9.56 -6.05
N TRP A 196 14.15 8.81 -5.27
CA TRP A 196 13.81 8.48 -3.89
C TRP A 196 14.22 9.60 -2.92
N LEU A 197 15.37 10.25 -3.15
CA LEU A 197 15.89 11.30 -2.28
C LEU A 197 15.17 12.64 -2.44
N VAL A 198 14.65 12.94 -3.64
CA VAL A 198 14.01 14.22 -3.97
C VAL A 198 12.58 14.00 -4.42
N GLY A 199 12.34 13.07 -5.34
CA GLY A 199 11.01 12.81 -5.91
C GLY A 199 9.99 12.39 -4.86
N MET A 200 10.26 11.34 -4.07
CA MET A 200 9.34 10.87 -3.02
C MET A 200 9.01 11.93 -1.96
N PRO A 201 9.98 12.65 -1.36
CA PRO A 201 9.67 13.75 -0.44
C PRO A 201 8.87 14.88 -1.09
N ALA A 202 9.17 15.23 -2.35
CA ALA A 202 8.42 16.25 -3.08
C ALA A 202 6.97 15.82 -3.33
N GLU A 203 6.73 14.55 -3.70
CA GLU A 203 5.39 13.98 -3.82
C GLU A 203 4.59 14.07 -2.53
N THR A 204 5.20 13.69 -1.40
CA THR A 204 4.57 13.83 -0.08
C THR A 204 4.25 15.29 0.23
N ALA A 205 5.16 16.22 -0.08
CA ALA A 205 4.93 17.65 0.15
C ALA A 205 3.76 18.17 -0.71
N VAL A 206 3.64 17.76 -1.98
CA VAL A 206 2.53 18.13 -2.85
C VAL A 206 1.21 17.58 -2.32
N ALA A 207 1.18 16.31 -1.87
CA ALA A 207 0.00 15.70 -1.28
C ALA A 207 -0.46 16.46 -0.02
N ILE A 208 0.46 16.77 0.90
CA ILE A 208 0.18 17.55 2.12
C ILE A 208 -0.36 18.93 1.75
N CYS A 209 0.31 19.66 0.85
CA CYS A 209 -0.14 20.99 0.41
C CYS A 209 -1.53 20.91 -0.22
N SER A 210 -1.82 19.87 -1.00
CA SER A 210 -3.14 19.69 -1.62
C SER A 210 -4.22 19.47 -0.57
N VAL A 211 -3.97 18.63 0.45
CA VAL A 211 -4.91 18.39 1.55
C VAL A 211 -5.16 19.67 2.36
N VAL A 212 -4.10 20.35 2.78
CA VAL A 212 -4.19 21.54 3.64
C VAL A 212 -4.78 22.72 2.87
N MET A 213 -4.19 23.10 1.73
CA MET A 213 -4.62 24.28 0.97
C MET A 213 -5.91 24.03 0.19
N GLY A 214 -6.22 22.77 -0.13
CA GLY A 214 -7.51 22.37 -0.72
C GLY A 214 -8.65 22.30 0.29
N GLY A 215 -8.42 22.66 1.56
CA GLY A 215 -9.43 22.65 2.63
C GLY A 215 -10.06 21.28 2.82
N VAL A 216 -9.31 20.19 2.63
CA VAL A 216 -9.82 18.83 2.84
C VAL A 216 -10.10 18.61 4.32
N LEU A 217 -9.15 18.98 5.19
CA LEU A 217 -9.29 18.83 6.64
C LEU A 217 -10.34 19.76 7.27
N ASP A 218 -10.72 20.84 6.59
CA ASP A 218 -11.79 21.75 7.07
C ASP A 218 -13.19 21.24 6.74
N ARG A 219 -13.30 20.25 5.84
CA ARG A 219 -14.55 19.68 5.34
C ARG A 219 -14.86 18.29 5.91
N LEU A 220 -13.87 17.65 6.54
CA LEU A 220 -13.99 16.44 7.36
C LEU A 220 -14.27 16.93 8.79
#